data_AF-A0A8H5GZF3-F1
#
_entry.id   AF-A0A8H5GZF3-F1
#
_cell.length_a   1.000
_cell.length_b   1.000
_cell.length_c   1.000
_cell.angle_alpha   90.00
_cell.angle_beta   90.00
_cell.angle_gamma   90.00
#
_symmetry.space_group_name_H-M   'P 1'
#
loop_
_entity.id
_entity.type
_entity.pdbx_description
1 polymer ?
#
loop_
_entity_poly.entity_id
_entity_poly.type
_entity_poly.pdbx_seq_one_letter_code
_entity_poly.pdbx_strand_id
1 'polypeptide(L)'
;MFIRTLKRALNSSYHPYSTFSRPAPPPLPREQQQEFEDLQRAAQTPSSLPDSEADPALHPDARKPLKSNFEGDTNPVTGEQGGPKQEPVSRWGNSEGDWSFKGRVSDF
;
A
#
# COMPACT_ATOMS: atom_id res chain seq x y z
N MET A 1 -20.95 21.45 28.40
CA MET A 1 -20.47 20.33 27.56
C MET A 1 -18.96 20.45 27.48
N PHE A 2 -18.20 19.63 28.22
CA PHE A 2 -16.73 19.75 28.32
C PHE A 2 -16.05 18.76 27.36
N ILE A 3 -15.33 19.26 26.37
CA ILE A 3 -14.50 18.48 25.46
C ILE A 3 -13.19 18.12 26.15
N ARG A 4 -12.93 16.81 26.30
CA ARG A 4 -11.70 16.28 26.88
C ARG A 4 -10.59 16.37 25.83
N THR A 5 -9.63 17.26 26.05
CA THR A 5 -8.43 17.37 25.22
C THR A 5 -7.51 16.17 25.51
N LEU A 6 -7.40 15.24 24.57
CA LEU A 6 -6.39 14.18 24.63
C LEU A 6 -5.02 14.78 24.31
N LYS A 7 -4.21 15.01 25.35
CA LYS A 7 -2.79 15.30 25.19
C LYS A 7 -2.12 14.01 24.71
N ARG A 8 -1.82 13.93 23.41
CA ARG A 8 -0.95 12.89 22.86
C ARG A 8 0.42 13.07 23.50
N ALA A 9 0.76 12.23 24.47
CA ALA A 9 2.10 12.17 25.03
C ALA A 9 3.06 11.77 23.90
N LEU A 10 3.87 12.72 23.46
CA LEU A 10 5.06 12.39 22.68
C LEU A 10 6.01 11.72 23.67
N ASN A 11 6.15 10.41 23.58
CA ASN A 11 7.24 9.67 24.21
C ASN A 11 8.54 10.08 23.51
N SER A 12 9.03 11.29 23.81
CA SER A 12 10.36 11.74 23.45
C SER A 12 11.33 11.06 24.40
N SER A 13 11.67 9.82 24.09
CA SER A 13 12.83 9.19 24.70
C SER A 13 14.06 9.88 24.14
N TYR A 14 14.52 10.93 24.83
CA TYR A 14 15.86 11.48 24.66
C TYR A 14 16.83 10.30 24.81
N HIS A 15 17.30 9.76 23.68
CA HIS A 15 18.39 8.80 23.62
C HIS A 15 19.63 9.58 23.21
N PRO A 16 20.34 10.22 24.17
CA PRO A 16 21.69 10.67 23.89
C PRO A 16 22.51 9.41 23.56
N TYR A 17 22.91 9.28 22.31
CA TYR A 17 23.86 8.28 21.82
C TYR A 17 23.31 6.83 21.77
N SER A 18 22.56 6.52 20.70
CA SER A 18 22.40 5.14 20.23
C SER A 18 23.76 4.57 19.83
N THR A 19 24.18 3.48 20.48
CA THR A 19 25.46 2.78 20.33
C THR A 19 25.45 1.71 19.23
N PHE A 20 24.54 1.78 18.26
CA PHE A 20 24.67 0.98 17.04
C PHE A 20 25.72 1.62 16.14
N SER A 21 26.96 1.11 16.20
CA SER A 21 28.08 1.46 15.31
C SER A 21 27.81 0.96 13.88
N ARG A 22 26.84 1.59 13.21
CA ARG A 22 26.64 1.50 11.77
C ARG A 22 26.81 2.93 11.25
N PRO A 23 27.60 3.15 10.19
CA PRO A 23 27.72 4.49 9.61
C PRO A 23 26.36 4.89 9.04
N ALA A 24 25.57 5.60 9.84
CA ALA A 24 24.39 6.29 9.34
C ALA A 24 24.86 7.59 8.65
N PRO A 25 24.20 8.02 7.57
CA PRO A 25 24.45 9.35 7.03
C PRO A 25 24.24 10.39 8.14
N PRO A 26 25.07 11.43 8.22
CA PRO A 26 24.88 12.50 9.18
C PRO A 26 23.49 13.15 8.94
N PRO A 27 22.73 13.47 10.00
CA PRO A 27 21.43 14.10 9.84
C PRO A 27 21.58 15.48 9.21
N LEU A 28 20.67 15.85 8.31
CA LEU A 28 20.65 17.16 7.68
C LEU A 28 20.13 18.25 8.66
N PRO A 29 20.53 19.52 8.48
CA PRO A 29 19.86 20.67 9.08
C PRO A 29 18.35 20.65 8.80
N ARG A 30 17.55 21.19 9.72
CA ARG A 30 16.07 21.15 9.62
C ARG A 30 15.54 21.76 8.32
N GLU A 31 16.13 22.86 7.87
CA GLU A 31 15.73 23.55 6.63
C GLU A 31 15.93 22.63 5.41
N GLN A 32 17.10 22.00 5.31
CA GLN A 32 17.41 21.07 4.21
C GLN A 32 16.57 19.79 4.26
N GLN A 33 16.28 19.27 5.46
CA GLN A 33 15.41 18.12 5.63
C GLN A 33 13.98 18.42 5.18
N GLN A 34 13.45 19.62 5.50
CA GLN A 34 12.11 20.05 5.07
C GLN A 34 12.00 20.14 3.55
N GLU A 35 12.96 20.81 2.90
CA GLU A 35 13.00 20.90 1.45
C GLU A 35 13.06 19.53 0.78
N PHE A 36 13.89 18.63 1.31
CA PHE A 36 13.98 17.26 0.81
C PHE A 36 12.66 16.50 0.92
N GLU A 37 12.02 16.55 2.08
CA GLU A 37 10.73 15.88 2.31
C GLU A 37 9.62 16.46 1.44
N ASP A 38 9.61 17.78 1.22
CA ASP A 38 8.65 18.45 0.35
C ASP A 38 8.86 18.07 -1.12
N LEU A 39 10.11 17.99 -1.59
CA LEU A 39 10.43 17.51 -2.94
C LEU A 39 10.07 16.04 -3.12
N GLN A 40 10.38 15.19 -2.13
CA GLN A 40 9.97 13.78 -2.17
C GLN A 40 8.46 13.64 -2.22
N ARG A 41 7.73 14.42 -1.41
CA ARG A 41 6.27 14.43 -1.42
C ARG A 41 5.75 14.88 -2.78
N ALA A 42 6.29 15.96 -3.34
CA ALA A 42 5.88 16.47 -4.65
C ALA A 42 6.12 15.45 -5.78
N ALA A 43 7.24 14.72 -5.74
CA ALA A 43 7.56 13.69 -6.73
C ALA A 43 6.67 12.44 -6.59
N GLN A 44 6.24 12.11 -5.36
CA GLN A 44 5.35 10.99 -5.07
C GLN A 44 3.87 11.34 -5.25
N THR A 45 3.49 12.62 -5.09
CA THR A 45 2.12 13.05 -5.32
C THR A 45 1.86 13.05 -6.82
N PRO A 46 0.87 12.30 -7.29
CA PRO A 46 0.52 12.36 -8.67
C PRO A 46 -0.14 13.69 -8.98
N SER A 47 0.59 14.54 -9.69
CA SER A 47 0.10 15.79 -10.23
C SER A 47 -1.18 15.51 -11.02
N SER A 48 -2.29 16.07 -10.54
CA SER A 48 -3.63 16.11 -11.14
C SER A 48 -3.62 16.04 -12.67
N LEU A 49 -3.78 14.84 -13.22
CA LEU A 49 -4.14 14.60 -14.61
C LEU A 49 -5.43 13.78 -14.60
N PRO A 50 -6.52 14.27 -15.24
CA PRO A 50 -7.71 13.46 -15.42
C PRO A 50 -7.42 12.37 -16.46
N ASP A 51 -7.94 11.18 -16.21
CA ASP A 51 -8.07 10.07 -17.15
C ASP A 51 -6.77 9.38 -17.59
N SER A 52 -6.21 8.55 -16.70
CA SER A 52 -5.59 7.28 -17.08
C SER A 52 -5.63 6.32 -15.90
N GLU A 53 -6.20 5.14 -16.13
CA GLU A 53 -6.26 3.94 -15.26
C GLU A 53 -4.86 3.33 -14.97
N ALA A 54 -3.85 4.17 -14.80
CA ALA A 54 -2.51 3.83 -14.40
C ALA A 54 -2.22 4.75 -13.22
N ASP A 55 -2.32 4.21 -12.01
CA ASP A 55 -1.96 4.92 -10.78
C ASP A 55 -0.54 5.50 -10.97
N PRO A 56 -0.39 6.83 -11.13
CA PRO A 56 0.89 7.50 -11.32
C PRO A 56 1.92 7.25 -10.19
N ALA A 57 1.53 6.61 -9.09
CA ALA A 57 2.45 6.11 -8.06
C ALA A 57 3.12 4.76 -8.41
N LEU A 58 2.74 4.11 -9.52
CA LEU A 58 3.28 2.82 -9.93
C LEU A 58 4.50 2.99 -10.84
N HIS A 59 5.58 2.28 -10.51
CA HIS A 59 6.77 2.14 -11.36
C HIS A 59 6.38 1.62 -12.75
N PRO A 60 7.08 1.97 -13.85
CA PRO A 60 6.79 1.45 -15.20
C PRO A 60 6.73 -0.09 -15.25
N ASP A 61 7.56 -0.78 -14.47
CA ASP A 61 7.58 -2.25 -14.37
C ASP A 61 6.62 -2.82 -13.30
N ALA A 62 5.87 -1.97 -12.61
CA ALA A 62 4.93 -2.43 -11.60
C ALA A 62 3.83 -3.26 -12.27
N ARG A 63 3.53 -4.43 -11.68
CA ARG A 63 2.44 -5.28 -12.17
C ARG A 63 1.12 -4.56 -11.99
N LYS A 64 0.33 -4.48 -13.07
CA LYS A 64 -1.02 -3.93 -13.05
C LYS A 64 -1.87 -4.62 -11.96
N PRO A 65 -2.66 -3.87 -11.19
CA PRO A 65 -3.62 -4.47 -10.26
C PRO A 65 -4.64 -5.30 -11.07
N LEU A 66 -5.04 -6.45 -10.51
CA LEU A 66 -6.10 -7.26 -11.11
C LEU A 66 -7.43 -6.54 -10.88
N LYS A 67 -8.25 -6.47 -11.92
CA LYS A 67 -9.62 -6.00 -11.83
C LYS A 67 -10.47 -7.07 -11.13
N SER A 68 -11.39 -6.67 -10.26
CA SER A 68 -12.37 -7.59 -9.69
C SER A 68 -13.27 -8.16 -10.79
N ASN A 69 -13.75 -9.39 -10.61
CA ASN A 69 -14.64 -10.03 -11.59
C ASN A 69 -16.07 -9.51 -11.50
N PHE A 70 -16.47 -9.03 -10.33
CA PHE A 70 -17.79 -8.45 -10.11
C PHE A 70 -17.70 -7.12 -9.37
N GLU A 71 -18.72 -6.28 -9.58
CA GLU A 71 -18.93 -5.01 -8.91
C GLU A 71 -19.90 -5.19 -7.74
N GLY A 72 -19.73 -4.40 -6.68
CA GLY A 72 -20.53 -4.55 -5.45
C GLY A 72 -20.01 -5.59 -4.46
N ASP A 73 -20.86 -5.96 -3.49
CA ASP A 73 -20.53 -6.81 -2.34
C ASP A 73 -21.03 -8.25 -2.49
N THR A 74 -21.91 -8.50 -3.46
CA THR A 74 -22.53 -9.82 -3.70
C THR A 74 -22.00 -10.42 -5.00
N ASN A 75 -21.50 -11.65 -4.92
CA ASN A 75 -21.11 -12.41 -6.10
C ASN A 75 -22.36 -12.81 -6.91
N PRO A 76 -22.49 -12.42 -8.19
CA PRO A 76 -23.68 -12.73 -8.99
C PRO A 76 -23.84 -14.22 -9.33
N VAL A 77 -22.77 -15.03 -9.20
CA VAL A 77 -22.80 -16.46 -9.52
C VAL A 77 -23.11 -17.30 -8.29
N THR A 78 -22.42 -17.05 -7.17
CA THR A 78 -22.56 -17.85 -5.94
C THR A 78 -23.55 -17.24 -4.95
N GLY A 79 -23.90 -15.95 -5.10
CA GLY A 79 -24.76 -15.22 -4.16
C GLY A 79 -24.07 -14.86 -2.83
N GLU A 80 -22.79 -15.19 -2.66
CA GLU A 80 -22.04 -14.89 -1.45
C GLU A 80 -21.84 -13.38 -1.28
N GLN A 81 -22.04 -12.88 -0.06
CA GLN A 81 -21.83 -11.48 0.30
C GLN A 81 -20.54 -11.32 1.12
N GLY A 82 -19.71 -10.33 0.78
CA GLY A 82 -18.46 -10.05 1.50
C GLY A 82 -17.33 -11.04 1.23
N GLY A 83 -17.49 -11.93 0.24
CA GLY A 83 -16.47 -12.87 -0.20
C GLY A 83 -15.40 -12.23 -1.10
N PRO A 84 -14.31 -12.96 -1.42
CA PRO A 84 -13.33 -12.51 -2.40
C PRO A 84 -14.00 -12.14 -3.72
N LYS A 85 -13.73 -10.95 -4.25
CA LYS A 85 -14.33 -10.48 -5.51
C LYS A 85 -13.84 -11.22 -6.78
N GLN A 86 -13.04 -12.24 -6.56
CA GLN A 86 -12.44 -13.09 -7.58
C GLN A 86 -12.24 -14.48 -6.99
N GLU A 87 -12.73 -15.50 -7.70
CA GLU A 87 -12.58 -16.90 -7.31
C GLU A 87 -11.10 -17.32 -7.38
N PRO A 88 -10.49 -17.74 -6.26
CA PRO A 88 -9.08 -18.12 -6.23
C PRO A 88 -8.80 -19.37 -7.07
N VAL A 89 -9.77 -20.29 -7.20
CA VAL A 89 -9.67 -21.54 -7.97
C VAL A 89 -10.38 -21.37 -9.32
N SER A 90 -9.83 -20.53 -10.18
CA SER A 90 -10.31 -20.42 -11.57
C SER A 90 -9.50 -21.37 -12.46
N ARG A 91 -10.16 -22.11 -13.36
CA ARG A 91 -9.47 -22.95 -14.36
C ARG A 91 -8.60 -22.07 -15.27
N TRP A 92 -7.29 -22.08 -15.08
CA TRP A 92 -6.36 -21.45 -16.00
C TRP A 92 -5.92 -22.49 -17.06
N GLY A 93 -6.70 -22.62 -18.13
CA GLY A 93 -6.43 -23.55 -19.24
C GLY A 93 -7.16 -24.90 -19.16
N ASN A 94 -6.79 -25.82 -20.07
CA ASN A 94 -7.43 -27.15 -20.23
C ASN A 94 -6.95 -28.21 -19.21
N SER A 95 -6.05 -27.87 -18.28
CA SER A 95 -5.67 -28.73 -17.15
C SER A 95 -6.33 -28.24 -15.86
N GLU A 96 -6.62 -29.16 -14.94
CA GLU A 96 -7.20 -28.85 -13.63
C GLU A 96 -6.52 -27.65 -12.95
N GLY A 97 -7.33 -26.74 -12.40
CA GLY A 97 -6.87 -25.45 -11.91
C GLY A 97 -5.93 -25.57 -10.71
N ASP A 98 -4.73 -25.01 -10.83
CA ASP A 98 -3.76 -24.90 -9.75
C ASP A 98 -4.29 -23.99 -8.62
N TRP A 99 -4.01 -24.34 -7.36
CA TRP A 99 -4.34 -23.50 -6.18
C TRP A 99 -3.38 -22.33 -6.02
N SER A 100 -3.22 -21.54 -7.07
CA SER A 100 -2.37 -20.37 -7.07
C SER A 100 -3.13 -19.10 -7.43
N PHE A 101 -2.96 -18.06 -6.63
CA PHE A 101 -3.50 -16.73 -6.90
C PHE A 101 -2.35 -15.76 -7.13
N LYS A 102 -2.34 -15.06 -8.28
CA LYS A 102 -1.28 -14.11 -8.65
C LYS A 102 0.13 -14.75 -8.62
N GLY A 103 0.22 -16.04 -8.96
CA GLY A 103 1.47 -16.82 -8.92
C GLY A 103 1.95 -17.18 -7.50
N ARG A 104 1.09 -17.03 -6.49
CA ARG A 104 1.35 -17.49 -5.11
C ARG A 104 0.50 -18.71 -4.84
N VAL A 105 1.11 -19.79 -4.37
CA VAL A 105 0.40 -21.00 -3.93
C VAL A 105 -0.21 -20.74 -2.56
N SER A 106 -1.47 -21.17 -2.37
CA SER A 106 -2.13 -21.19 -1.08
C SER A 106 -2.05 -22.61 -0.49
N ASP A 107 -1.57 -22.73 0.76
CA ASP A 107 -1.56 -23.94 1.58
C ASP A 107 -2.65 -23.83 2.66
N PHE A 108 -3.23 -24.95 3.12
CA PHE A 108 -4.34 -25.02 4.08
C PHE A 108 -3.91 -25.54 5.46
#